data_AF-A0A7D7RDN2-F1
#
_entry.id   AF-A0A7D7RDN2-F1
#
_cell.length_a   1.000
_cell.length_b   1.000
_cell.length_c   1.000
_cell.angle_alpha   90.00
_cell.angle_beta   90.00
_cell.angle_gamma   90.00
#
_symmetry.space_group_name_H-M   'P 1'
#
loop_
_entity.id
_entity.type
_entity.pdbx_description
1 polymer ?
#
loop_
_entity_poly.entity_id
_entity_poly.type
_entity_poly.pdbx_seq_one_letter_code
_entity_poly.pdbx_strand_id
1 'polypeptide(L)'
;MKKNISSIIVILALIGFLVATFFLQYEFLFLTRIASLIFALVYLVSEVKQEYFSTNKPLFILFSIISMLAITVCIILDETSATDGFNARSFMILVFVFILLVVSYKDLYTKKNVAK
;
A
#
# COMPACT_ATOMS: atom_id res chain seq x y z
N MET A 1 21.41 -1.23 -8.38
CA MET A 1 20.68 -1.96 -7.30
C MET A 1 20.04 -3.24 -7.85
N LYS A 2 20.07 -4.38 -7.13
CA LYS A 2 19.26 -5.56 -7.51
C LYS A 2 17.79 -5.24 -7.19
N LYS A 3 16.93 -5.19 -8.21
CA LYS A 3 15.49 -4.96 -8.03
C LYS A 3 14.88 -6.14 -7.29
N ASN A 4 14.01 -5.87 -6.32
CA ASN A 4 13.37 -6.91 -5.53
C ASN A 4 12.19 -7.50 -6.33
N ILE A 5 12.50 -8.32 -7.34
CA ILE A 5 11.53 -8.85 -8.31
C ILE A 5 10.34 -9.53 -7.61
N SER A 6 10.60 -10.22 -6.50
CA SER A 6 9.54 -10.83 -5.69
C SER A 6 8.54 -9.82 -5.15
N SER A 7 9.01 -8.66 -4.65
CA SER A 7 8.16 -7.58 -4.15
C SER A 7 7.29 -7.03 -5.28
N ILE A 8 7.89 -6.77 -6.44
CA ILE A 8 7.20 -6.29 -7.64
C ILE A 8 6.08 -7.25 -8.07
N ILE A 9 6.35 -8.56 -8.09
CA ILE A 9 5.35 -9.58 -8.44
C ILE A 9 4.17 -9.57 -7.46
N VAL A 10 4.45 -9.48 -6.15
CA VAL A 10 3.39 -9.43 -5.12
C VAL A 10 2.51 -8.19 -5.30
N ILE A 11 3.10 -7.02 -5.59
CA ILE A 11 2.34 -5.79 -5.82
C ILE A 11 1.50 -5.88 -7.09
N LEU A 12 2.03 -6.47 -8.17
CA LEU A 12 1.27 -6.69 -9.40
C LEU A 12 0.10 -7.65 -9.18
N ALA A 13 0.31 -8.73 -8.42
CA ALA A 13 -0.76 -9.65 -8.03
C ALA A 13 -1.84 -8.94 -7.20
N LEU A 14 -1.44 -8.07 -6.26
CA LEU A 14 -2.37 -7.25 -5.47
C LEU A 14 -3.18 -6.29 -6.36
N ILE A 15 -2.53 -5.60 -7.31
CA ILE A 15 -3.22 -4.73 -8.27
C ILE A 15 -4.23 -5.53 -9.08
N GLY A 16 -3.83 -6.69 -9.62
CA GLY A 16 -4.71 -7.56 -10.38
C GLY A 16 -5.92 -8.01 -9.55
N PHE A 17 -5.70 -8.39 -8.29
CA PHE A 17 -6.75 -8.75 -7.36
C PHE A 17 -7.71 -7.57 -7.10
N LEU A 18 -7.18 -6.38 -6.76
CA LEU A 18 -8.00 -5.19 -6.53
C LEU A 18 -8.83 -4.82 -7.77
N VAL A 19 -8.23 -4.85 -8.95
CA VAL A 19 -8.94 -4.59 -10.22
C VAL A 19 -10.05 -5.63 -10.45
N ALA A 20 -9.76 -6.92 -10.23
CA ALA A 20 -10.75 -7.98 -10.38
C ALA A 20 -11.97 -7.78 -9.45
N THR A 21 -11.76 -7.28 -8.23
CA THR A 21 -12.88 -7.03 -7.30
C THR A 21 -13.87 -5.97 -7.78
N PHE A 22 -13.50 -5.06 -8.69
CA PHE A 22 -14.43 -4.13 -9.33
C PHE A 22 -15.33 -4.81 -10.37
N PHE A 23 -14.79 -5.78 -11.12
CA PHE A 23 -15.56 -6.52 -12.13
C PHE A 23 -16.52 -7.55 -11.51
N LEU A 24 -16.17 -8.07 -10.33
CA LEU A 24 -17.00 -9.03 -9.59
C LEU A 24 -18.18 -8.38 -8.85
N GLN A 25 -18.45 -7.08 -9.05
CA GLN A 25 -19.54 -6.34 -8.40
C GLN A 25 -19.57 -6.49 -6.88
N TYR A 26 -18.40 -6.64 -6.26
CA TYR A 26 -18.31 -6.59 -4.81
C TYR A 26 -18.65 -5.16 -4.40
N GLU A 27 -19.74 -4.91 -3.68
CA GLU A 27 -20.16 -3.54 -3.33
C GLU A 27 -19.46 -3.01 -2.07
N PHE A 28 -18.95 -3.91 -1.23
CA PHE A 28 -18.24 -3.56 0.00
C PHE A 28 -16.91 -2.85 -0.25
N LEU A 29 -16.55 -1.94 0.65
CA LEU A 29 -15.24 -1.30 0.71
C LEU A 29 -14.82 -0.61 -0.61
N PHE A 30 -15.75 0.07 -1.28
CA PHE A 30 -15.50 0.68 -2.60
C PHE A 30 -14.43 1.78 -2.54
N LEU A 31 -14.55 2.73 -1.62
CA LEU A 31 -13.56 3.81 -1.46
C LEU A 31 -12.20 3.25 -1.04
N THR A 32 -12.20 2.27 -0.13
CA THR A 32 -11.01 1.59 0.38
C THR A 32 -10.28 0.86 -0.73
N ARG A 33 -10.99 0.21 -1.66
CA ARG A 33 -10.38 -0.45 -2.82
C ARG A 33 -9.73 0.55 -3.76
N ILE A 34 -10.39 1.68 -4.04
CA ILE A 34 -9.78 2.76 -4.85
C ILE A 34 -8.52 3.29 -4.18
N ALA A 35 -8.58 3.62 -2.90
CA ALA A 35 -7.44 4.11 -2.14
C ALA A 35 -6.30 3.09 -2.09
N SER A 36 -6.62 1.81 -1.89
CA SER A 36 -5.65 0.70 -1.89
C SER A 36 -5.01 0.50 -3.26
N LEU A 37 -5.77 0.69 -4.36
CA LEU A 37 -5.25 0.60 -5.72
C LEU A 37 -4.27 1.74 -6.01
N ILE A 38 -4.63 2.98 -5.63
CA ILE A 38 -3.73 4.13 -5.74
C ILE A 38 -2.46 3.89 -4.93
N PHE A 39 -2.59 3.42 -3.69
CA PHE A 39 -1.45 3.05 -2.86
C PHE A 39 -0.56 2.01 -3.55
N ALA A 40 -1.13 0.92 -4.06
CA ALA A 40 -0.38 -0.15 -4.71
C ALA A 40 0.37 0.34 -5.96
N LEU A 41 -0.24 1.23 -6.75
CA LEU A 41 0.41 1.85 -7.90
C LEU A 41 1.59 2.74 -7.50
N VAL A 42 1.41 3.62 -6.51
CA VAL A 42 2.49 4.50 -6.06
C VAL A 42 3.61 3.67 -5.41
N TYR A 43 3.26 2.66 -4.63
CA TYR A 43 4.21 1.73 -4.02
C TYR A 43 5.01 0.95 -5.07
N LEU A 44 4.38 0.52 -6.17
CA LEU A 44 5.08 -0.07 -7.32
C LEU A 44 6.07 0.91 -7.94
N VAL A 45 5.67 2.19 -8.12
CA VAL A 45 6.59 3.23 -8.62
C VAL A 45 7.76 3.41 -7.66
N SER A 46 7.52 3.42 -6.34
CA SER A 46 8.59 3.50 -5.33
C SER A 46 9.56 2.33 -5.39
N GLU A 47 9.07 1.11 -5.60
CA GLU A 47 9.91 -0.08 -5.80
C GLU A 47 10.73 -0.02 -7.11
N VAL A 48 10.13 0.46 -8.20
CA VAL A 48 10.83 0.59 -9.49
C VAL A 48 11.86 1.72 -9.46
N LYS A 49 11.56 2.81 -8.75
CA LYS A 49 12.40 4.02 -8.61
C LYS A 49 13.10 4.08 -7.24
N GLN A 50 13.50 2.93 -6.70
CA GLN A 50 14.17 2.82 -5.40
C GLN A 50 15.35 3.81 -5.24
N GLU A 51 16.15 4.04 -6.29
CA GLU A 51 17.28 4.98 -6.24
C GLU A 51 16.84 6.42 -5.92
N TYR A 52 15.75 6.89 -6.53
CA TYR A 52 15.20 8.22 -6.27
C TYR A 52 14.68 8.37 -4.84
N PHE A 53 13.93 7.38 -4.35
CA PHE A 53 13.38 7.39 -2.99
C PHE A 53 14.44 7.12 -1.91
N SER A 54 15.53 6.44 -2.25
CA SER A 54 16.67 6.25 -1.34
C SER A 54 17.39 7.56 -1.02
N THR A 55 17.38 8.49 -1.98
CA THR A 55 17.92 9.84 -1.82
C THR A 55 16.90 10.76 -1.15
N ASN A 56 15.61 10.60 -1.46
CA ASN A 56 14.51 11.42 -0.94
C ASN A 56 13.68 10.68 0.13
N LYS A 57 14.35 10.15 1.15
CA LYS A 57 13.72 9.36 2.23
C LYS A 57 12.52 10.05 2.92
N PRO A 58 12.57 11.38 3.19
CA PRO A 58 11.43 12.07 3.80
C PRO A 58 10.15 11.99 2.95
N LEU A 59 10.26 12.00 1.61
CA LEU A 59 9.10 11.87 0.72
C LEU A 59 8.44 10.50 0.85
N PHE A 60 9.24 9.43 0.99
CA PHE A 60 8.70 8.09 1.20
C PHE A 60 7.98 7.95 2.55
N ILE A 61 8.54 8.54 3.62
CA ILE A 61 7.89 8.56 4.93
C ILE A 61 6.57 9.34 4.89
N LEU A 62 6.57 10.52 4.27
CA LEU A 62 5.37 11.33 4.13
C LEU A 62 4.28 10.57 3.35
N PHE A 63 4.64 9.95 2.23
CA PHE A 63 3.75 9.09 1.46
C PHE A 63 3.18 7.94 2.31
N SER A 64 4.02 7.30 3.12
CA SER A 64 3.62 6.19 4.00
C SER A 64 2.56 6.62 5.01
N ILE A 65 2.79 7.75 5.69
CA ILE A 65 1.86 8.30 6.69
C ILE A 65 0.53 8.70 6.03
N ILE A 66 0.60 9.45 4.91
CA ILE A 66 -0.59 9.90 4.18
C ILE A 66 -1.40 8.70 3.68
N SER A 67 -0.74 7.67 3.15
CA SER A 67 -1.42 6.47 2.65
C SER A 67 -2.15 5.72 3.77
N MET A 68 -1.50 5.55 4.93
CA MET A 68 -2.14 4.91 6.08
C MET A 68 -3.36 5.69 6.57
N LEU A 69 -3.26 7.02 6.68
CA LEU A 69 -4.39 7.87 7.07
C LEU A 69 -5.52 7.81 6.05
N ALA A 70 -5.20 7.94 4.76
CA ALA A 70 -6.18 7.90 3.68
C ALA A 70 -6.96 6.58 3.65
N ILE A 71 -6.25 5.44 3.71
CA ILE A 71 -6.90 4.12 3.72
C ILE A 71 -7.74 3.93 4.99
N THR A 72 -7.28 4.41 6.14
CA THR A 72 -8.05 4.36 7.40
C THR A 72 -9.35 5.14 7.28
N VAL A 73 -9.30 6.36 6.75
CA VAL A 73 -10.49 7.19 6.52
C VAL A 73 -11.44 6.51 5.53
N CYS A 74 -10.92 5.93 4.44
CA CYS A 74 -11.75 5.19 3.49
C CYS A 74 -12.45 3.98 4.12
N ILE A 75 -11.77 3.22 4.97
CA ILE A 75 -12.38 2.08 5.69
C ILE A 75 -13.52 2.58 6.57
N ILE A 76 -13.29 3.66 7.34
CA ILE A 76 -14.32 4.24 8.21
C ILE A 76 -15.52 4.71 7.37
N LEU A 77 -15.29 5.39 6.25
CA LEU A 77 -16.35 5.89 5.38
C LEU A 77 -17.14 4.75 4.72
N ASP A 78 -16.47 3.69 4.26
CA ASP A 78 -17.14 2.54 3.66
C ASP A 78 -17.98 1.78 4.71
N GLU A 79 -17.44 1.54 5.90
CA GLU A 79 -18.15 0.82 6.98
C GLU A 79 -19.31 1.65 7.56
N THR A 80 -19.18 2.98 7.63
CA THR A 80 -20.27 3.84 8.12
C THR A 80 -21.39 4.07 7.11
N SER A 81 -21.09 3.98 5.80
CA SER A 81 -22.07 4.17 4.73
C SER A 81 -22.79 2.88 4.31
N ALA A 82 -22.18 1.70 4.49
CA ALA A 82 -22.73 0.42 4.04
C ALA A 82 -23.82 -0.19 4.94
N THR A 83 -24.25 0.47 6.03
CA THR A 83 -25.25 -0.01 7.02
C THR A 83 -24.96 -1.34 7.74
N ASP A 84 -23.98 -2.12 7.28
CA ASP A 84 -23.44 -3.26 8.02
C ASP A 84 -22.55 -2.76 9.15
N GLY A 85 -22.77 -3.30 10.36
CA GLY A 85 -22.04 -2.87 11.56
C GLY A 85 -20.52 -3.00 11.41
N PHE A 86 -19.80 -2.16 12.14
CA PHE A 86 -18.33 -2.03 12.09
C PHE A 86 -17.62 -3.39 12.09
N ASN A 87 -17.08 -3.80 10.95
CA ASN A 87 -16.38 -5.07 10.80
C ASN A 87 -14.87 -4.89 11.00
N ALA A 88 -14.37 -5.36 12.15
CA ALA A 88 -12.95 -5.29 12.49
C ALA A 88 -12.04 -5.99 11.45
N ARG A 89 -12.56 -6.95 10.67
CA ARG A 89 -11.80 -7.62 9.61
C ARG A 89 -11.34 -6.65 8.52
N SER A 90 -12.09 -5.58 8.24
CA SER A 90 -11.76 -4.60 7.19
C SER A 90 -10.44 -3.86 7.49
N PHE A 91 -10.06 -3.76 8.77
CA PHE A 91 -8.80 -3.16 9.21
C PHE A 91 -7.57 -4.06 8.95
N MET A 92 -7.76 -5.33 8.56
CA MET A 92 -6.65 -6.19 8.12
C MET A 92 -5.94 -5.62 6.88
N ILE A 93 -6.62 -4.80 6.08
CA ILE A 93 -6.02 -4.08 4.95
C ILE A 93 -4.90 -3.15 5.44
N LEU A 94 -5.09 -2.46 6.57
CA LEU A 94 -4.07 -1.58 7.15
C LEU A 94 -2.86 -2.37 7.65
N VAL A 95 -3.08 -3.56 8.22
CA VAL A 95 -1.97 -4.44 8.63
C VAL A 95 -1.12 -4.84 7.42
N PHE A 96 -1.78 -5.21 6.32
CA PHE A 96 -1.08 -5.58 5.09
C PHE A 96 -0.30 -4.39 4.49
N VAL A 97 -0.92 -3.21 4.41
CA VAL A 97 -0.28 -1.96 3.95
C VAL A 97 0.92 -1.63 4.84
N PHE A 98 0.78 -1.73 6.16
CA PHE A 98 1.86 -1.47 7.11
C PHE A 98 3.04 -2.42 6.89
N ILE A 99 2.80 -3.72 6.70
CA ILE A 99 3.87 -4.69 6.41
C ILE A 99 4.63 -4.30 5.14
N LEU A 100 3.93 -3.95 4.05
CA LEU A 100 4.57 -3.50 2.80
C LEU A 100 5.44 -2.26 3.03
N LEU A 101 4.90 -1.27 3.74
CA LEU A 101 5.64 -0.04 4.08
C LEU A 101 6.90 -0.34 4.90
N VAL A 102 6.81 -1.22 5.90
CA VAL A 102 7.96 -1.62 6.73
C VAL A 102 9.02 -2.35 5.91
N VAL A 103 8.62 -3.28 5.03
CA VAL A 103 9.55 -3.99 4.15
C VAL A 103 10.29 -3.01 3.24
N SER A 104 9.56 -2.10 2.58
CA SER A 104 10.17 -1.06 1.74
C SER A 104 11.06 -0.11 2.54
N TYR A 105 10.64 0.30 3.73
CA TYR A 105 11.44 1.14 4.60
C TYR A 105 12.77 0.46 4.97
N LYS A 106 12.72 -0.83 5.34
CA LYS A 106 13.92 -1.61 5.62
C LYS A 106 14.83 -1.69 4.39
N ASP A 107 14.29 -1.96 3.20
CA ASP A 107 15.07 -2.04 1.96
C ASP A 107 15.71 -0.70 1.57
N LEU A 108 15.03 0.43 1.83
CA LEU A 108 15.54 1.79 1.60
C LEU A 108 16.64 2.21 2.59
N TYR A 109 16.65 1.67 3.81
CA TYR A 109 17.60 2.07 4.86
C TYR A 109 18.78 1.11 5.02
N THR A 110 18.61 -0.19 4.79
CA THR A 110 19.66 -1.20 5.02
C THR A 110 20.81 -1.07 4.00
N LYS A 111 20.55 -0.58 2.78
CA LYS A 111 21.59 -0.40 1.74
C LYS A 111 22.63 0.68 2.04
N LYS A 112 22.44 1.56 3.04
CA LYS A 112 23.44 2.58 3.40
C LYS A 112 24.47 2.10 4.44
N ASN A 113 24.19 1.01 5.17
CA ASN A 113 25.06 0.52 6.25
C ASN A 113 26.13 -0.48 5.79
N VAL A 114 26.15 -0.86 4.50
CA VAL A 114 27.18 -1.74 3.92
C VAL A 114 28.23 -0.95 3.12
N ALA A 115 28.12 0.39 3.11
CA ALA A 115 29.03 1.29 2.40
C ALA A 115 29.88 2.15 3.36
N LYS A 116 30.32 1.56 4.47
CA LYS A 116 31.40 2.10 5.30
C LYS A 116 32.48 1.05 5.48
#